data_AF-A0A9W9QZY4-F1
#
_entry.id   AF-A0A9W9QZY4-F1
#
_cell.length_a   1.000
_cell.length_b   1.000
_cell.length_c   1.000
_cell.angle_alpha   90.00
_cell.angle_beta   90.00
_cell.angle_gamma   90.00
#
_symmetry.space_group_name_H-M   'P 1'
#
loop_
_entity.id
_entity.type
_entity.pdbx_description
1 polymer ?
#
loop_
_entity_poly.entity_id
_entity_poly.type
_entity_poly.pdbx_seq_one_letter_code
_entity_poly.pdbx_strand_id
1 'polypeptide(L)' 'MHLMYTLDAQGKRVYTLKKVQNGEVTKSAHPARFSPDDKYSRHRVTLKKRYGLLLTQQTGTPAAL' A
#
# COMPACT_ATOMS: atom_id res chain seq x y z
N MET A 1 -14.80 4.06 -5.62
CA MET A 1 -14.52 2.72 -5.07
C MET A 1 -15.09 2.62 -3.67
N HIS A 2 -16.06 1.72 -3.47
CA HIS A 2 -16.78 1.59 -2.19
C HIS A 2 -16.24 0.47 -1.30
N LEU A 3 -15.50 -0.50 -1.86
CA LEU A 3 -14.95 -1.59 -1.08
C LEU A 3 -13.74 -1.11 -0.26
N MET A 4 -13.83 -1.28 1.05
CA MET A 4 -12.84 -0.90 2.04
C MET A 4 -12.38 -2.13 2.85
N TYR A 5 -11.30 -2.02 3.61
CA TYR A 5 -10.83 -3.07 4.53
C TYR A 5 -10.07 -2.53 5.75
N THR A 6 -9.99 -3.34 6.79
CA THR A 6 -8.99 -3.28 7.88
C THR A 6 -8.20 -4.60 7.92
N LEU A 7 -7.10 -4.63 8.67
CA LEU A 7 -6.32 -5.86 8.89
C LEU A 7 -6.71 -6.48 10.23
N ASP A 8 -6.93 -7.79 10.26
CA ASP A 8 -7.08 -8.53 11.51
C ASP A 8 -5.71 -8.79 12.19
N ALA A 9 -5.74 -9.44 13.35
CA ALA A 9 -4.55 -9.76 14.12
C ALA A 9 -3.58 -10.71 13.39
N GLN A 10 -4.05 -11.42 12.37
CA GLN A 10 -3.29 -12.34 11.52
C GLN A 10 -2.80 -11.66 10.23
N GLY A 11 -3.11 -10.37 10.03
CA GLY A 11 -2.75 -9.61 8.83
C GLY A 11 -3.64 -9.90 7.61
N LYS A 12 -4.77 -10.58 7.77
CA LYS A 12 -5.74 -10.82 6.71
C LYS A 12 -6.71 -9.65 6.61
N ARG A 13 -7.14 -9.37 5.38
CA ARG A 13 -8.09 -8.27 5.10
C ARG A 13 -9.51 -8.66 5.49
N VAL A 14 -10.14 -7.82 6.30
CA VAL A 14 -11.58 -7.88 6.61
C VAL A 14 -12.28 -6.79 5.81
N TYR A 15 -13.13 -7.18 4.87
CA TYR A 15 -13.77 -6.25 3.94
C TYR A 15 -15.04 -5.61 4.51
N THR A 16 -15.30 -4.37 4.10
CA THR A 16 -16.43 -3.57 4.57
C THR A 16 -16.76 -2.47 3.56
N LEU A 17 -17.96 -1.91 3.64
CA LEU A 17 -18.34 -0.70 2.89
C LEU A 17 -18.26 0.57 3.75
N LYS A 18 -18.06 0.42 5.06
CA LYS A 18 -17.97 1.54 6.01
C LYS A 18 -16.63 2.26 5.86
N LYS A 19 -16.62 3.58 6.09
CA LYS A 19 -15.39 4.40 6.12
C LYS A 19 -14.67 4.35 7.47
N VAL A 20 -15.40 4.02 8.53
CA VAL A 20 -14.87 3.82 9.88
C VAL A 20 -15.50 2.54 10.44
N GLN A 21 -14.69 1.67 11.02
CA GLN A 21 -15.12 0.44 11.66
C GLN A 21 -14.43 0.32 13.02
N ASN A 22 -15.20 0.22 14.11
CA ASN A 22 -14.69 0.12 15.47
C ASN A 22 -13.69 1.23 15.86
N GLY A 23 -13.90 2.45 15.35
CA GLY A 23 -13.01 3.60 15.56
C GLY A 23 -11.78 3.65 14.63
N GLU A 24 -11.52 2.59 13.85
CA GLU A 24 -10.44 2.56 12.85
C GLU A 24 -10.93 3.06 11.49
N VAL A 25 -10.16 3.94 10.84
CA VAL A 25 -10.42 4.39 9.48
C VAL A 25 -10.05 3.28 8.50
N THR A 26 -11.02 2.87 7.67
CA THR A 26 -10.84 1.77 6.72
C THR A 26 -10.06 2.23 5.48
N LYS A 27 -9.29 1.32 4.87
CA LYS A 27 -8.47 1.58 3.68
C LYS A 27 -9.19 1.11 2.42
N SER A 28 -8.96 1.76 1.27
CA SER A 28 -9.49 1.29 -0.02
C SER A 28 -8.95 -0.11 -0.34
N ALA A 29 -9.83 -1.05 -0.65
CA ALA A 29 -9.44 -2.40 -1.08
C ALA A 29 -8.77 -2.42 -2.46
N HIS A 30 -8.95 -1.36 -3.23
CA HIS A 30 -8.41 -1.22 -4.58
C HIS A 30 -7.08 -0.45 -4.57
N PRO A 31 -6.09 -0.87 -5.35
CA PRO A 31 -4.83 -0.14 -5.50
C PRO A 31 -5.04 1.21 -6.18
N ALA A 32 -4.07 2.11 -6.03
CA ALA A 32 -4.02 3.34 -6.81
C ALA A 32 -3.95 3.03 -8.31
N ARG A 33 -4.65 3.82 -9.13
CA ARG A 33 -4.67 3.66 -10.59
C ARG A 33 -3.26 3.82 -11.17
N PHE A 34 -2.85 2.88 -12.02
CA PHE A 34 -1.64 3.05 -12.82
C PHE A 34 -1.84 4.12 -13.89
N SER A 35 -0.84 4.98 -14.08
CA SER A 35 -0.81 5.99 -15.14
C SER A 35 0.58 5.98 -15.76
N PRO A 36 0.70 5.84 -17.09
CA PRO A 36 2.00 5.93 -17.76
C PRO A 36 2.69 7.29 -17.55
N ASP A 37 1.92 8.38 -17.58
CA ASP A 37 2.39 9.76 -17.35
C ASP A 37 2.45 10.11 -15.85
N ASP A 38 2.89 9.20 -14.99
CA ASP A 38 2.98 9.50 -13.56
C ASP A 38 4.10 10.52 -13.26
N LYS A 39 3.73 11.81 -13.29
CA LYS A 39 4.59 12.97 -13.00
C LYS A 39 5.22 12.94 -11.60
N TYR A 40 4.64 12.19 -10.66
CA TYR A 40 5.12 12.08 -9.28
C TYR A 40 5.95 10.81 -9.03
N SER A 41 6.26 10.03 -10.07
CA SER A 41 7.10 8.83 -9.99
C SER A 41 8.44 9.08 -9.28
N ARG A 42 9.17 10.15 -9.66
CA ARG A 42 10.44 10.54 -9.01
C ARG A 42 10.26 10.79 -7.50
N HIS A 43 9.23 11.54 -7.12
CA HIS A 43 8.94 11.85 -5.72
C HIS A 43 8.66 10.58 -4.91
N ARG A 44 7.85 9.67 -5.46
CA ARG A 44 7.55 8.38 -4.83
C ARG A 44 8.80 7.54 -4.62
N VAL A 45 9.68 7.44 -5.63
CA VAL A 45 10.93 6.67 -5.54
C VAL A 45 11.88 7.29 -4.50
N THR A 46 12.05 8.61 -4.50
CA THR A 46 12.89 9.30 -3.51
C THR A 46 12.41 9.07 -2.08
N LEU A 47 11.09 9.15 -1.86
CA LEU A 47 10.50 8.91 -0.54
C LEU A 47 10.71 7.46 -0.09
N LYS A 48 10.49 6.48 -0.97
CA LYS A 48 10.77 5.07 -0.67
C LYS A 48 12.24 4.85 -0.31
N LYS A 49 13.17 5.45 -1.09
CA LYS A 49 14.62 5.34 -0.84
C LYS A 49 15.02 5.88 0.53
N ARG A 50 14.46 7.03 0.93
CA ARG A 50 14.72 7.69 2.22
C ARG A 50 14.35 6.81 3.41
N TYR A 51 13.25 6.07 3.30
CA TYR A 51 12.73 5.22 4.37
C TYR A 51 13.15 3.74 4.26
N GLY A 52 14.08 3.39 3.36
CA GLY A 52 14.51 2.00 3.20
C GLY A 52 13.43 1.07 2.64
N LEU A 53 12.42 1.61 1.95
CA LEU A 53 11.26 0.86 1.46
C LEU A 53 11.42 0.37 0.01
N LEU A 54 12.60 0.57 -0.60
CA LEU A 54 12.91 -0.08 -1.88
C LEU A 54 13.19 -1.56 -1.64
N LEU A 55 12.71 -2.42 -2.55
CA LEU A 55 12.97 -3.86 -2.50
C LEU A 55 14.48 -4.17 -2.44
N THR A 56 15.30 -3.38 -3.14
CA THR A 56 16.76 -3.49 -3.14
C THR A 56 17.42 -3.13 -1.81
N GLN A 57 16.71 -2.49 -0.89
CA GLN A 57 17.19 -2.13 0.44
C GLN A 57 16.75 -3.13 1.52
N GLN A 58 15.80 -4.02 1.23
CA GLN A 58 15.23 -4.95 2.20
C GLN A 58 16.00 -6.28 2.17
N THR A 59 16.69 -6.60 3.26
CA THR A 59 17.43 -7.85 3.44
C THR A 59 16.46 -9.04 3.45
N GLY A 60 16.47 -9.87 2.41
CA GLY A 60 15.65 -11.09 2.35
C GLY A 60 14.71 -11.20 1.15
N THR A 61 14.68 -10.21 0.25
CA THR A 61 14.01 -10.40 -1.05
C THR A 61 15.05 -10.89 -2.04
N PRO A 62 14.95 -12.10 -2.62
CA PRO A 62 15.86 -12.50 -3.68
C PRO A 62 15.73 -11.48 -4.81
N ALA A 63 16.86 -10.88 -5.21
CA ALA A 63 16.90 -10.10 -6.44
C ALA A 63 16.45 -11.03 -7.55
N ALA A 64 15.31 -10.72 -8.18
CA ALA A 64 14.84 -11.48 -9.35
C ALA A 64 15.89 -11.31 -10.46
N LEU A 65 16.76 -12.32 -10.59
CA LEU A 65 17.59 -12.61 -11.75
C LEU A 65 16.81 -13.56 -12.66
#